data_AF-A0A8B8F9M2-F1
#
_entry.id   AF-A0A8B8F9M2-F1
#
_cell.length_a   1.000
_cell.length_b   1.000
_cell.length_c   1.000
_cell.angle_alpha   90.00
_cell.angle_beta   90.00
_cell.angle_gamma   90.00
#
_symmetry.space_group_name_H-M   'P 1'
#
loop_
_entity.id
_entity.type
_entity.pdbx_description
1 polymer ?
#
loop_
_entity_poly.entity_id
_entity_poly.type
_entity_poly.pdbx_seq_one_letter_code
_entity_poly.pdbx_strand_id
1 'polypeptide(L)'
;MGKGRAEPGTPKYIANKIKSKGLQKLRWFCQMCNKQCRDENGFKCHTMSESHQRQLLLFADNAGRYLSEFSYEFSKGFLFLLKRQFGTKRVKANKVYQEYISDRTHLHMNATQWTTLTGFVKWLGKTVFVSNAGYTHSVLTVTFHLTVKTDCVLVENW
;
A
#
# COMPACT_ATOMS: atom_id res chain seq x y z
N MET A 1 30.29 -16.26 5.22
CA MET A 1 29.70 -17.28 4.33
C MET A 1 28.23 -16.95 4.07
N GLY A 2 27.90 -16.45 2.88
CA GLY A 2 26.54 -16.05 2.51
C GLY A 2 25.62 -17.26 2.35
N LYS A 3 24.49 -17.30 3.06
CA LYS A 3 23.46 -18.30 2.81
C LYS A 3 22.79 -17.99 1.47
N GLY A 4 23.18 -18.73 0.42
CA GLY A 4 22.54 -18.67 -0.90
C GLY A 4 21.03 -18.87 -0.81
N ARG A 5 20.29 -18.22 -1.73
CA ARG A 5 18.84 -18.40 -1.86
C ARG A 5 18.57 -19.89 -2.12
N ALA A 6 17.61 -20.47 -1.38
CA ALA A 6 17.26 -21.87 -1.55
C ALA A 6 16.66 -22.08 -2.95
N GLU A 7 17.11 -23.11 -3.66
CA GLU A 7 16.65 -23.42 -5.01
C GLU A 7 15.14 -23.76 -5.02
N PRO A 8 14.38 -23.28 -6.03
CA PRO A 8 12.96 -23.59 -6.16
C PRO A 8 12.68 -25.09 -6.06
N GLY A 9 11.65 -25.46 -5.29
CA GLY A 9 11.23 -26.87 -5.11
C GLY A 9 11.94 -27.64 -4.00
N THR A 10 13.07 -27.14 -3.47
CA THR A 10 13.73 -27.82 -2.33
C THR A 10 12.89 -27.76 -1.05
N PRO A 11 13.02 -28.75 -0.13
CA PRO A 11 12.35 -28.69 1.18
C PRO A 11 12.67 -27.40 1.95
N LYS A 12 13.89 -26.87 1.80
CA LYS A 12 14.31 -25.59 2.37
C LYS A 12 13.60 -24.40 1.71
N TYR A 13 13.40 -24.40 0.40
CA TYR A 13 12.61 -23.39 -0.31
C TYR A 13 11.14 -23.44 0.10
N ILE A 14 10.54 -24.63 0.15
CA ILE A 14 9.16 -24.83 0.59
C ILE A 14 8.99 -24.39 2.05
N ALA A 15 9.89 -24.79 2.95
CA ALA A 15 9.87 -24.37 4.35
C ALA A 15 10.05 -22.84 4.49
N ASN A 16 10.89 -22.20 3.69
CA ASN A 16 11.03 -20.75 3.67
C ASN A 16 9.78 -20.05 3.12
N LYS A 17 9.11 -20.63 2.11
CA LYS A 17 7.81 -20.16 1.57
C LYS A 17 6.69 -20.33 2.60
N ILE A 18 6.64 -21.42 3.35
CA ILE A 18 5.64 -21.67 4.39
C ILE A 18 5.89 -20.74 5.59
N LYS A 19 7.15 -20.60 6.04
CA LYS A 19 7.52 -19.69 7.13
C LYS A 19 7.26 -18.22 6.77
N SER A 20 7.41 -17.83 5.50
CA SER A 20 7.02 -16.49 5.06
C SER A 20 5.51 -16.33 4.94
N LYS A 21 4.72 -17.38 4.69
CA LYS A 21 3.24 -17.31 4.68
C LYS A 21 2.65 -16.99 6.06
N GLY A 22 3.21 -17.52 7.15
CA GLY A 22 2.56 -17.48 8.47
C GLY A 22 2.73 -16.22 9.33
N LEU A 23 3.63 -15.29 9.02
CA LEU A 23 3.96 -14.26 10.01
C LEU A 23 4.58 -12.98 9.44
N GLN A 24 3.88 -12.19 8.63
CA GLN A 24 4.43 -10.88 8.22
C GLN A 24 3.38 -9.78 8.31
N LYS A 25 3.24 -9.22 9.52
CA LYS A 25 2.85 -7.81 9.64
C LYS A 25 3.85 -7.01 8.82
N LEU A 26 3.35 -6.10 8.02
CA LEU A 26 4.05 -5.27 7.01
C LEU A 26 5.12 -4.35 7.59
N ARG A 27 5.34 -4.45 8.91
CA ARG A 27 6.30 -3.68 9.70
C ARG A 27 7.73 -3.78 9.17
N TRP A 28 8.10 -4.91 8.55
CA TRP A 28 9.48 -5.19 8.11
C TRP A 28 9.63 -5.26 6.58
N PHE A 29 8.78 -4.55 5.83
CA PHE A 29 8.87 -4.46 4.37
C PHE A 29 9.57 -3.18 3.92
N CYS A 30 10.51 -3.29 2.99
CA CYS A 30 11.19 -2.15 2.38
C CYS A 30 10.58 -1.87 1.00
N GLN A 31 9.89 -0.74 0.85
CA GLN A 31 9.30 -0.34 -0.43
C GLN A 31 10.37 -0.05 -1.48
N MET A 32 11.43 0.69 -1.11
CA MET A 32 12.49 1.08 -2.06
C MET A 32 13.17 -0.12 -2.72
N CYS A 33 13.31 -1.22 -1.98
CA CYS A 33 13.95 -2.43 -2.47
C CYS A 33 12.96 -3.54 -2.82
N ASN A 34 11.65 -3.27 -2.72
CA ASN A 34 10.57 -4.24 -2.84
C ASN A 34 10.88 -5.56 -2.10
N LYS A 35 11.32 -5.43 -0.84
CA LYS A 35 11.92 -6.52 -0.07
C LYS A 35 11.26 -6.70 1.28
N GLN A 36 10.65 -7.87 1.46
CA GLN A 36 10.12 -8.30 2.74
C GLN A 36 11.22 -8.92 3.61
N CYS A 37 11.54 -8.27 4.73
CA CYS A 37 12.41 -8.83 5.76
C CYS A 37 11.62 -9.72 6.73
N ARG A 38 12.32 -10.69 7.33
CA ARG A 38 11.70 -11.70 8.19
C ARG A 38 11.28 -11.15 9.55
N ASP A 39 12.12 -10.29 10.11
CA ASP A 39 12.02 -9.75 11.47
C ASP A 39 12.70 -8.38 11.53
N GLU A 40 12.63 -7.75 12.71
CA GLU A 40 13.22 -6.44 12.96
C GLU A 40 14.72 -6.39 12.66
N ASN A 41 15.46 -7.42 13.09
CA ASN A 41 16.91 -7.48 12.91
C ASN A 41 17.25 -7.60 11.42
N GLY A 42 16.52 -8.44 10.68
CA GLY A 42 16.67 -8.55 9.23
C GLY A 42 16.34 -7.25 8.49
N PHE A 43 15.39 -6.46 8.99
CA PHE A 43 15.08 -5.14 8.44
C PHE A 43 16.20 -4.13 8.72
N LYS A 44 16.71 -4.07 9.96
CA LYS A 44 17.85 -3.22 10.34
C LYS A 44 19.10 -3.53 9.52
N CYS A 45 19.48 -4.80 9.41
CA CYS A 45 20.62 -5.20 8.58
C CYS A 45 20.40 -4.88 7.10
N HIS A 46 19.16 -4.92 6.62
CA HIS A 46 18.84 -4.53 5.25
C HIS A 46 19.00 -3.02 5.02
N THR A 47 18.46 -2.17 5.89
CA THR A 47 18.55 -0.72 5.73
C THR A 47 19.98 -0.20 5.89
N MET A 48 20.84 -0.91 6.62
CA MET A 48 22.27 -0.60 6.73
C MET A 48 23.13 -1.13 5.57
N SER A 49 22.58 -1.95 4.67
CA SER A 49 23.36 -2.57 3.59
C SER A 49 23.67 -1.60 2.45
N GLU A 50 24.84 -1.75 1.84
CA GLU A 50 25.28 -0.95 0.68
C GLU A 50 24.27 -1.01 -0.47
N SER A 51 23.66 -2.18 -0.72
CA SER A 51 22.62 -2.33 -1.76
C SER A 51 21.41 -1.44 -1.49
N HIS A 52 21.00 -1.28 -0.23
CA HIS A 52 19.90 -0.38 0.14
C HIS A 52 20.34 1.09 0.04
N GLN A 53 21.53 1.42 0.53
CA GLN A 53 22.07 2.77 0.47
C GLN A 53 22.24 3.26 -0.97
N ARG A 54 22.72 2.39 -1.87
CA ARG A 54 22.81 2.70 -3.31
C ARG A 54 21.44 2.95 -3.93
N GLN A 55 20.43 2.16 -3.57
CA GLN A 55 19.05 2.42 -3.98
C GLN A 55 18.58 3.80 -3.49
N LEU A 56 18.82 4.14 -2.23
CA LEU A 56 18.49 5.46 -1.70
C LEU A 56 19.17 6.60 -2.46
N LEU A 57 20.44 6.46 -2.83
CA LEU A 57 21.16 7.46 -3.62
C LEU A 57 20.55 7.65 -5.01
N LEU A 58 20.13 6.56 -5.67
CA LEU A 58 19.41 6.65 -6.95
C LEU A 58 18.06 7.37 -6.83
N PHE A 59 17.43 7.27 -5.65
CA PHE A 59 16.13 7.89 -5.40
C PHE A 59 16.23 9.31 -4.81
N ALA A 60 17.35 9.67 -4.17
CA ALA A 60 17.51 10.94 -3.46
C ALA A 60 17.32 12.14 -4.40
N ASP A 61 17.87 12.07 -5.61
CA ASP A 61 17.76 13.13 -6.62
C ASP A 61 16.33 13.31 -7.17
N ASN A 62 15.43 12.35 -6.90
CA ASN A 62 14.07 12.32 -7.46
C ASN A 62 13.00 11.97 -6.41
N ALA A 63 13.28 12.18 -5.12
CA ALA A 63 12.42 11.72 -4.03
C ALA A 63 10.96 12.18 -4.16
N GLY A 64 10.73 13.40 -4.64
CA GLY A 64 9.40 13.93 -4.90
C GLY A 64 8.64 13.14 -5.97
N ARG A 65 9.30 12.77 -7.08
CA ARG A 65 8.71 11.98 -8.16
C ARG A 65 8.28 10.60 -7.66
N TYR A 66 9.15 9.91 -6.92
CA TYR A 66 8.82 8.59 -6.37
C TYR A 66 7.68 8.66 -5.36
N LEU A 67 7.67 9.68 -4.50
CA LEU A 67 6.55 9.88 -3.56
C LEU A 67 5.23 10.10 -4.31
N SER A 68 5.23 10.91 -5.37
CA SER A 68 4.06 11.14 -6.21
C SER A 68 3.61 9.86 -6.92
N GLU A 69 4.54 9.10 -7.51
CA GLU A 69 4.25 7.84 -8.21
C GLU A 69 3.69 6.78 -7.25
N PHE A 70 4.30 6.60 -6.08
CA PHE A 70 3.80 5.70 -5.05
C PHE A 70 2.42 6.11 -4.54
N SER A 71 2.20 7.41 -4.33
CA SER A 71 0.89 7.93 -3.94
C SER A 71 -0.16 7.68 -5.01
N TYR A 72 0.18 7.86 -6.28
CA TYR A 72 -0.70 7.60 -7.41
C TYR A 72 -1.07 6.11 -7.51
N GLU A 73 -0.08 5.22 -7.54
CA GLU A 73 -0.28 3.77 -7.62
C GLU A 73 -1.08 3.23 -6.42
N PHE A 74 -0.79 3.72 -5.20
CA PHE A 74 -1.59 3.40 -4.02
C PHE A 74 -3.06 3.79 -4.20
N SER A 75 -3.32 5.03 -4.61
CA SER A 75 -4.69 5.53 -4.76
C SER A 75 -5.48 4.74 -5.81
N LYS A 76 -4.84 4.45 -6.95
CA LYS A 76 -5.40 3.66 -8.04
C LYS A 76 -5.70 2.23 -7.60
N GLY A 77 -4.75 1.57 -6.93
CA GLY A 77 -4.93 0.22 -6.41
C GLY A 77 -6.05 0.13 -5.36
N PHE A 78 -6.11 1.10 -4.44
CA PHE A 78 -7.16 1.18 -3.43
C PHE A 78 -8.55 1.34 -4.07
N LEU A 79 -8.71 2.27 -5.02
CA LEU A 79 -9.97 2.50 -5.73
C LEU A 79 -10.37 1.31 -6.60
N PHE A 80 -9.41 0.65 -7.24
CA PHE A 80 -9.66 -0.56 -8.02
C PHE A 80 -10.21 -1.69 -7.13
N LEU A 81 -9.60 -1.93 -5.96
CA LEU A 81 -10.08 -2.93 -5.01
C LEU A 81 -11.47 -2.59 -4.49
N LEU A 82 -11.69 -1.33 -4.12
CA LEU A 82 -12.98 -0.83 -3.67
C LEU A 82 -14.08 -1.14 -4.69
N LYS A 83 -13.86 -0.77 -5.96
CA LYS A 83 -14.80 -1.01 -7.05
C LYS A 83 -15.03 -2.51 -7.30
N ARG A 84 -13.96 -3.31 -7.34
CA ARG A 84 -14.03 -4.72 -7.72
C ARG A 84 -14.67 -5.62 -6.66
N GLN A 85 -14.32 -5.43 -5.38
CA GLN A 85 -14.75 -6.34 -4.31
C GLN A 85 -15.95 -5.84 -3.51
N PHE A 86 -16.07 -4.52 -3.32
CA PHE A 86 -17.11 -3.93 -2.49
C PHE A 86 -18.23 -3.31 -3.33
N GLY A 87 -17.94 -2.95 -4.58
CA GLY A 87 -18.90 -2.35 -5.50
C GLY A 87 -19.47 -1.06 -4.91
N THR A 88 -20.79 -0.99 -4.81
CA THR A 88 -21.54 0.16 -4.27
C THR A 88 -21.87 0.04 -2.78
N LYS A 89 -21.40 -1.01 -2.09
CA LYS A 89 -21.73 -1.24 -0.68
C LYS A 89 -21.00 -0.25 0.22
N ARG A 90 -21.73 0.25 1.23
CA ARG A 90 -21.12 1.03 2.31
C ARG A 90 -20.10 0.19 3.06
N VAL A 91 -18.85 0.63 3.06
CA VAL A 91 -17.74 -0.10 3.69
C VAL A 91 -16.84 0.86 4.47
N LYS A 92 -16.36 0.39 5.62
CA LYS A 92 -15.35 1.11 6.40
C LYS A 92 -14.04 1.14 5.61
N ALA A 93 -13.42 2.31 5.46
CA ALA A 93 -12.15 2.46 4.73
C ALA A 93 -11.04 1.55 5.29
N ASN A 94 -11.03 1.32 6.61
CA ASN A 94 -10.06 0.41 7.25
C ASN A 94 -10.21 -1.04 6.74
N LYS A 95 -11.43 -1.50 6.45
CA LYS A 95 -11.66 -2.85 5.91
C LYS A 95 -11.07 -2.98 4.50
N VAL A 96 -11.29 -1.98 3.66
CA VAL A 96 -10.73 -1.92 2.30
C VAL A 96 -9.21 -1.85 2.36
N TYR A 97 -8.65 -1.05 3.26
CA TYR A 97 -7.21 -0.95 3.45
C TYR A 97 -6.59 -2.28 3.92
N GLN A 98 -7.20 -2.95 4.89
CA GLN A 98 -6.74 -4.27 5.37
C GLN A 98 -6.74 -5.33 4.27
N GLU A 99 -7.77 -5.33 3.43
CA GLU A 99 -7.86 -6.22 2.27
C GLU A 99 -6.83 -5.87 1.20
N TYR A 100 -6.60 -4.57 0.96
CA TYR A 100 -5.59 -4.10 0.01
C TYR A 100 -4.19 -4.55 0.39
N ILE A 101 -3.80 -4.38 1.65
CA ILE A 101 -2.47 -4.74 2.13
C ILE A 101 -2.33 -6.23 2.48
N SER A 102 -3.40 -7.02 2.31
CA SER A 102 -3.34 -8.48 2.46
C SER A 102 -2.50 -9.12 1.35
N ASP A 103 -2.49 -8.50 0.17
CA ASP A 103 -1.55 -8.81 -0.91
C ASP A 103 -0.20 -8.13 -0.62
N ARG A 104 0.87 -8.94 -0.60
CA ARG A 104 2.23 -8.50 -0.29
C ARG A 104 2.93 -7.80 -1.44
N THR A 105 2.33 -7.81 -2.62
CA THR A 105 2.84 -7.12 -3.80
C THR A 105 2.33 -5.69 -3.90
N HIS A 106 1.28 -5.34 -3.14
CA HIS A 106 0.72 -4.01 -3.13
C HIS A 106 1.60 -3.01 -2.39
N LEU A 107 1.49 -1.76 -2.81
CA LEU A 107 2.23 -0.66 -2.23
C LEU A 107 1.69 -0.30 -0.85
N HIS A 108 2.56 -0.06 0.11
CA HIS A 108 2.15 0.30 1.46
C HIS A 108 1.95 1.81 1.62
N MET A 109 0.93 2.19 2.39
CA MET A 109 0.63 3.61 2.67
C MET A 109 1.83 4.37 3.25
N ASN A 110 2.71 3.69 4.01
CA ASN A 110 3.94 4.28 4.56
C ASN A 110 4.90 4.82 3.50
N ALA A 111 4.76 4.41 2.24
CA ALA A 111 5.58 4.89 1.12
C ALA A 111 4.90 6.01 0.31
N THR A 112 3.74 6.49 0.77
CA THR A 112 2.97 7.54 0.10
C THR A 112 3.05 8.85 0.87
N GLN A 113 2.52 9.93 0.29
CA GLN A 113 2.39 11.22 0.96
C GLN A 113 1.43 11.20 2.16
N TRP A 114 0.59 10.17 2.30
CA TRP A 114 -0.39 10.08 3.38
C TRP A 114 0.15 9.26 4.55
N THR A 115 0.35 9.91 5.68
CA THR A 115 0.82 9.27 6.91
C THR A 115 -0.28 8.53 7.67
N THR A 116 -1.55 8.79 7.35
CA THR A 116 -2.71 8.16 7.99
C THR A 116 -3.80 7.85 6.97
N LEU A 117 -4.54 6.76 7.21
CA LEU A 117 -5.67 6.37 6.36
C LEU A 117 -6.75 7.46 6.34
N THR A 118 -7.00 8.10 7.48
CA THR A 118 -7.92 9.24 7.57
C THR A 118 -7.47 10.41 6.69
N GLY A 119 -6.18 10.72 6.65
CA GLY A 119 -5.62 11.76 5.77
C GLY A 119 -5.82 11.42 4.30
N PHE A 120 -5.55 10.16 3.92
CA PHE A 120 -5.78 9.66 2.56
C PHE A 120 -7.27 9.75 2.16
N VAL A 121 -8.17 9.27 3.01
CA VAL A 121 -9.62 9.29 2.77
C VAL A 121 -10.15 10.72 2.63
N LYS A 122 -9.67 11.67 3.46
CA LYS A 122 -9.99 13.09 3.31
C LYS A 122 -9.49 13.67 1.99
N TRP A 123 -8.28 13.29 1.56
CA TRP A 123 -7.73 13.71 0.27
C TRP A 123 -8.53 13.13 -0.90
N LEU A 124 -8.94 11.86 -0.84
CA LEU A 124 -9.80 11.24 -1.85
C LEU A 124 -11.14 11.99 -1.98
N GLY A 125 -11.78 12.30 -0.85
CA GLY A 125 -13.04 13.05 -0.85
C GLY A 125 -12.92 14.47 -1.41
N LYS A 126 -11.73 15.09 -1.41
CA LYS A 126 -11.51 16.37 -2.09
C LYS A 126 -11.20 16.17 -3.57
N THR A 127 -10.30 15.24 -3.88
CA THR A 127 -9.76 15.05 -5.24
C THR A 127 -10.82 14.47 -6.17
N VAL A 128 -11.55 13.43 -5.74
CA VAL A 128 -12.60 12.78 -6.55
C VAL A 128 -13.77 13.73 -6.81
N PHE A 129 -14.15 14.55 -5.83
CA PHE A 129 -15.19 15.57 -6.02
C PHE A 129 -14.77 16.68 -6.98
N VAL A 130 -13.52 17.16 -6.86
CA VAL A 130 -12.99 18.22 -7.74
C VAL A 130 -12.84 17.76 -9.19
N SER A 131 -12.43 16.51 -9.44
CA SER A 131 -12.33 15.97 -10.81
C SER A 131 -13.68 15.69 -11.48
N ASN A 132 -14.77 15.52 -10.72
CA ASN A 132 -16.12 15.27 -11.27
C ASN A 132 -16.88 16.55 -11.63
N ALA A 133 -16.36 17.75 -11.34
CA ALA A 133 -16.97 19.02 -11.74
C ALA A 133 -16.89 19.31 -13.26
N GLY A 134 -16.27 18.44 -14.06
CA GLY A 134 -16.09 18.62 -15.51
C GLY A 134 -16.35 17.38 -16.38
N TYR A 135 -16.82 16.25 -15.83
CA TYR A 135 -17.08 15.04 -16.60
C TYR A 135 -18.49 14.50 -16.33
N THR A 136 -19.38 14.73 -17.30
CA THR A 136 -20.67 14.08 -17.40
C THR A 136 -20.49 12.59 -17.75
N HIS A 137 -21.20 11.74 -17.01
CA HIS A 137 -21.48 10.32 -17.22
C HIS A 137 -20.40 9.29 -16.83
N SER A 138 -20.66 8.68 -15.66
CA SER A 138 -20.67 7.22 -15.45
C SER A 138 -19.40 6.48 -15.04
N VAL A 139 -18.50 7.05 -14.23
CA VAL A 139 -17.63 6.19 -13.40
C VAL A 139 -17.13 6.91 -12.14
N LEU A 140 -17.58 6.45 -10.97
CA LEU A 140 -17.02 6.67 -9.62
C LEU A 140 -17.22 8.07 -9.00
N THR A 141 -18.37 8.27 -8.34
CA THR A 141 -18.58 9.39 -7.39
C THR A 141 -18.68 8.84 -5.98
N VAL A 142 -17.54 8.51 -5.36
CA VAL A 142 -17.49 8.08 -3.96
C VAL A 142 -17.78 9.28 -3.06
N THR A 143 -18.98 9.35 -2.48
CA THR A 143 -19.41 10.36 -1.51
C THR A 143 -18.95 9.99 -0.08
N PHE A 144 -17.88 10.61 0.39
CA PHE A 144 -17.36 10.38 1.74
C PHE A 144 -18.23 11.10 2.78
N HIS A 145 -19.08 10.37 3.52
CA HIS A 145 -19.75 10.93 4.70
C HIS A 145 -18.80 10.85 5.90
N LEU A 146 -18.11 11.96 6.18
CA LEU A 146 -17.22 12.10 7.33
C LEU A 146 -18.03 12.53 8.56
N THR A 147 -18.60 11.58 9.31
CA THR A 147 -19.05 11.87 10.69
C THR A 147 -17.88 11.76 11.64
N VAL A 148 -17.69 12.81 12.44
CA VAL A 148 -16.57 12.98 13.36
C VAL A 148 -16.72 12.03 14.55
N LYS A 149 -16.36 10.75 14.36
CA LYS A 149 -15.82 9.81 15.36
C LYS A 149 -15.64 8.44 14.70
N THR A 150 -14.37 8.08 14.54
CA THR A 150 -13.82 6.70 14.45
C THR A 150 -14.24 5.76 13.32
N ASP A 151 -15.22 6.05 12.47
CA ASP A 151 -15.57 5.17 11.35
C ASP A 151 -15.75 5.93 10.03
N CYS A 152 -14.68 6.09 9.27
CA CYS A 152 -14.75 6.57 7.89
C CYS A 152 -15.51 5.55 7.03
N VAL A 153 -16.80 5.80 6.76
CA VAL A 153 -17.66 4.98 5.89
C VAL A 153 -17.75 5.64 4.51
N LEU A 154 -17.45 4.86 3.47
CA LEU A 154 -17.60 5.28 2.08
C LEU A 154 -19.04 5.02 1.63
N VAL A 155 -19.68 5.99 0.98
CA VAL A 155 -21.08 5.94 0.53
C VAL A 155 -21.13 6.53 -0.88
N GLU A 156 -22.03 6.14 -1.76
CA GLU A 156 -22.36 6.93 -2.96
C GLU A 156 -23.75 7.54 -2.77
N ASN A 157 -23.93 8.80 -3.17
CA ASN A 157 -25.24 9.44 -3.25
C ASN A 157 -25.56 9.66 -4.74
N TRP A 158 -26.41 8.76 -5.23
CA TRP A 158 -27.13 8.68 -6.52
C TRP A 158 -26.28 8.67 -7.80
#